data_AF-A0AAV1XUM9-F1
#
_entry.id   AF-A0AAV1XUM9-F1
#
_cell.length_a   1.000
_cell.length_b   1.000
_cell.length_c   1.000
_cell.angle_alpha   90.00
_cell.angle_beta   90.00
_cell.angle_gamma   90.00
#
_symmetry.space_group_name_H-M   'P 1'
#
loop_
_entity.id
_entity.type
_entity.pdbx_description
1 polymer ?
#
loop_
_entity_poly.entity_id
_entity_poly.type
_entity_poly.pdbx_seq_one_letter_code
_entity_poly.pdbx_strand_id
1 'polypeptide(L)'
;MEDKEKDKEKERKKKQREKCREEDYYPKRLGKLLVVHAPYMFMKVWKLIYPVLDDKTKKKIIFIENKKLKSTMMEDIDENQLPEIYGGPLPLVPILHI
;
A
#
# COMPACT_ATOMS: atom_id res chain seq x y z
N MET A 1 -24.69 42.77 9.93
CA MET A 1 -24.18 41.93 11.03
C MET A 1 -24.25 40.45 10.67
N GLU A 2 -25.15 40.06 9.77
CA GLU A 2 -25.36 38.69 9.25
C GLU A 2 -24.24 38.16 8.34
N ASP A 3 -23.49 39.02 7.66
CA ASP A 3 -22.44 38.58 6.72
C ASP A 3 -21.23 37.93 7.41
N LYS A 4 -20.91 38.36 8.65
CA LYS A 4 -19.80 37.79 9.43
C LYS A 4 -20.09 36.38 9.94
N GLU A 5 -21.37 36.02 10.06
CA GLU A 5 -21.81 34.72 10.57
C GLU A 5 -21.78 33.65 9.46
N LYS A 6 -22.18 34.03 8.23
CA LYS A 6 -22.09 33.16 7.05
C LYS A 6 -20.65 32.79 6.67
N ASP A 7 -19.70 33.70 6.84
CA ASP A 7 -18.28 33.41 6.58
C ASP A 7 -17.69 32.44 7.61
N LYS A 8 -18.03 32.60 8.89
CA LYS A 8 -17.64 31.64 9.94
C LYS A 8 -18.22 30.25 9.70
N GLU A 9 -19.43 30.15 9.17
CA GLU A 9 -20.05 28.86 8.86
C GLU A 9 -19.46 28.20 7.62
N LYS A 10 -19.13 28.98 6.57
CA LYS A 10 -18.36 28.49 5.41
C LYS A 10 -16.98 27.99 5.81
N GLU A 11 -16.30 28.71 6.70
CA GLU A 11 -14.99 28.30 7.22
C GLU A 11 -15.09 27.03 8.06
N ARG A 12 -16.11 26.91 8.93
CA ARG A 12 -16.40 25.67 9.68
C ARG A 12 -16.71 24.49 8.76
N LYS A 13 -17.51 24.67 7.71
CA LYS A 13 -17.82 23.62 6.73
C LYS A 13 -16.60 23.22 5.90
N LYS A 14 -15.71 24.15 5.56
CA LYS A 14 -14.43 23.86 4.88
C LYS A 14 -13.48 23.08 5.80
N LYS A 15 -13.37 23.50 7.06
CA LYS A 15 -12.53 22.85 8.09
C LYS A 15 -13.04 21.46 8.46
N GLN A 16 -14.36 21.24 8.45
CA GLN A 16 -14.97 19.91 8.65
C GLN A 16 -14.76 18.98 7.45
N ARG A 17 -14.79 19.51 6.21
CA ARG A 17 -14.52 18.75 4.98
C ARG A 17 -13.05 18.39 4.80
N GLU A 18 -12.13 19.20 5.32
CA GLU A 18 -10.69 18.87 5.40
C GLU A 18 -10.37 17.83 6.48
N LYS A 19 -11.18 17.75 7.55
CA LYS A 19 -10.93 16.90 8.73
C LYS A 19 -11.29 15.41 8.57
N CYS A 20 -11.98 15.02 7.51
CA CYS A 20 -12.29 13.61 7.21
C CYS A 20 -11.57 13.14 5.95
N ARG A 21 -10.25 13.33 5.88
CA ARG A 21 -9.43 12.49 4.99
C ARG A 21 -9.19 11.19 5.75
N GLU A 22 -9.66 10.08 5.21
CA GLU A 22 -9.51 8.73 5.76
C GLU A 22 -8.05 8.38 6.15
N GLU A 23 -7.10 9.10 5.57
CA GLU A 23 -5.65 9.11 5.88
C GLU A 23 -5.32 9.37 7.37
N ASP A 24 -6.14 10.14 8.11
CA ASP A 24 -5.83 10.53 9.50
C ASP A 24 -6.21 9.44 10.54
N TYR A 25 -7.18 8.57 10.22
CA TYR A 25 -7.61 7.50 11.13
C TYR A 25 -6.78 6.22 11.01
N TYR A 26 -6.02 6.06 9.92
CA TYR A 26 -5.15 4.91 9.68
C TYR A 26 -3.77 5.35 9.18
N PRO A 27 -2.94 5.93 10.06
CA PRO A 27 -1.63 6.42 9.65
C PRO A 27 -0.74 5.24 9.26
N LYS A 28 -0.61 5.02 7.94
CA LYS A 28 0.50 4.32 7.27
C LYS A 28 0.89 2.95 7.87
N ARG A 29 -0.07 2.01 7.93
CA ARG A 29 0.17 0.59 8.32
C ARG A 29 1.05 -0.20 7.35
N LEU A 30 1.24 0.27 6.13
CA LEU A 30 2.05 -0.44 5.14
C LEU A 30 3.53 -0.37 5.53
N GLY A 31 4.15 -1.48 5.92
CA GLY A 31 5.58 -1.56 6.25
C GLY A 31 6.45 -1.57 5.00
N LYS A 32 6.33 -2.65 4.22
CA LYS A 32 6.95 -2.85 2.90
C LYS A 32 5.91 -3.46 1.95
N LEU A 33 5.97 -3.11 0.67
CA LEU A 33 5.16 -3.70 -0.38
C LEU A 33 6.10 -4.41 -1.37
N LEU A 34 6.07 -5.73 -1.35
CA LEU A 34 6.87 -6.57 -2.26
C LEU A 34 6.01 -6.93 -3.47
N VAL A 35 6.37 -6.43 -4.65
CA VAL A 35 5.69 -6.77 -5.90
C VAL A 35 6.48 -7.86 -6.60
N VAL A 36 5.88 -9.03 -6.71
CA VAL A 36 6.47 -10.26 -7.24
C VAL A 36 5.80 -10.63 -8.56
N HIS A 37 6.55 -11.23 -9.49
CA HIS A 37 6.05 -11.59 -10.82
C HIS A 37 5.41 -10.42 -11.60
N ALA A 38 5.90 -9.19 -11.45
CA ALA A 38 5.35 -8.03 -12.16
C ALA A 38 5.57 -8.16 -13.68
N PRO A 39 4.51 -8.30 -14.51
CA PRO A 39 4.66 -8.35 -15.96
C PRO A 39 5.08 -6.98 -16.51
N TYR A 40 5.68 -6.93 -17.70
CA TYR A 40 6.14 -5.65 -18.30
C TYR A 40 5.02 -4.61 -18.45
N MET A 41 3.78 -5.04 -18.63
CA MET A 41 2.61 -4.16 -18.68
C MET A 41 2.38 -3.43 -17.34
N PHE A 42 2.69 -4.08 -16.21
CA PHE A 42 2.60 -3.47 -14.87
C PHE A 42 3.51 -2.25 -14.76
N MET A 43 4.72 -2.30 -15.29
CA MET A 43 5.65 -1.16 -15.30
C MET A 43 5.09 0.07 -16.03
N LYS A 44 4.29 -0.13 -17.08
CA LYS A 44 3.64 0.98 -17.80
C LYS A 44 2.58 1.65 -16.92
N VAL A 45 1.71 0.85 -16.32
CA VAL A 45 0.67 1.33 -15.37
C VAL A 45 1.32 1.98 -14.15
N TRP A 46 2.41 1.41 -13.66
CA TRP A 46 3.16 1.94 -12.54
C TRP A 46 3.67 3.36 -12.77
N LYS A 47 4.16 3.66 -13.97
CA LYS A 47 4.62 5.02 -14.34
C LYS A 47 3.49 6.06 -14.31
N LEU A 48 2.25 5.66 -14.58
CA LEU A 48 1.08 6.53 -14.49
C LEU A 48 0.66 6.78 -13.04
N ILE A 49 0.81 5.79 -12.16
CA ILE A 49 0.45 5.87 -10.74
C ILE A 49 1.54 6.57 -9.92
N TYR A 50 2.81 6.41 -10.32
CA TYR A 50 3.98 6.98 -9.64
C TYR A 50 3.87 8.47 -9.26
N PRO A 51 3.40 9.40 -10.12
CA PRO A 51 3.27 10.82 -9.76
C PRO A 51 2.22 11.11 -8.69
N VAL A 52 1.23 10.22 -8.51
CA VAL A 52 0.17 10.37 -7.51
C VAL A 52 0.63 9.91 -6.12
N LEU A 53 1.66 9.08 -6.05
CA LEU A 53 2.18 8.52 -4.80
C LEU A 53 3.16 9.47 -4.11
N ASP A 54 3.01 9.61 -2.79
CA ASP A 54 4.00 10.25 -1.92
C ASP A 54 5.32 9.48 -1.91
N ASP A 55 6.44 10.20 -1.71
CA ASP A 55 7.78 9.61 -1.64
C ASP A 55 7.94 8.61 -0.49
N LYS A 56 7.18 8.80 0.60
CA LYS A 56 7.11 7.85 1.71
C LYS A 56 6.52 6.50 1.30
N THR A 57 5.57 6.51 0.37
CA THR A 57 4.94 5.29 -0.15
C THR A 57 5.84 4.65 -1.20
N LYS A 58 6.40 5.45 -2.12
CA LYS A 58 7.36 4.96 -3.15
C LYS A 58 8.53 4.18 -2.55
N LYS A 59 9.12 4.66 -1.45
CA LYS A 59 10.24 3.99 -0.76
C LYS A 59 9.88 2.63 -0.18
N LYS A 60 8.59 2.35 0.06
CA LYS A 60 8.12 1.07 0.61
C LYS A 60 7.90 0.03 -0.48
N ILE A 61 7.80 0.44 -1.74
CA ILE A 61 7.46 -0.44 -2.86
C ILE A 61 8.74 -0.99 -3.46
N ILE A 62 8.91 -2.31 -3.36
CA ILE A 62 10.08 -3.04 -3.83
C ILE A 62 9.62 -4.01 -4.90
N PHE A 63 10.20 -3.87 -6.09
CA PHE A 63 9.99 -4.79 -7.19
C PHE A 63 11.03 -5.91 -7.09
N ILE A 64 10.56 -7.13 -6.87
CA ILE A 64 11.46 -8.27 -6.78
C ILE A 64 11.44 -9.06 -8.09
N GLU A 65 12.64 -9.31 -8.61
CA GLU A 65 12.82 -10.18 -9.77
C GLU A 65 12.73 -11.65 -9.35
N ASN A 66 12.12 -12.50 -10.19
CA ASN A 66 11.86 -13.90 -9.86
C ASN A 66 13.12 -14.67 -9.41
N LYS A 67 14.30 -14.32 -9.94
CA LYS A 67 15.58 -14.95 -9.56
C LYS A 67 16.03 -14.63 -8.13
N LYS A 68 15.64 -13.47 -7.60
CA LYS A 68 16.01 -12.99 -6.25
C LYS A 68 14.85 -13.06 -5.26
N LEU A 69 13.67 -13.52 -5.72
CA LEU A 69 12.45 -13.61 -4.94
C LEU A 69 12.63 -14.30 -3.59
N LYS A 70 13.14 -15.53 -3.61
CA LYS A 70 13.37 -16.32 -2.41
C LYS A 70 14.34 -15.62 -1.45
N SER A 71 15.47 -15.12 -1.95
CA SER A 71 16.49 -14.44 -1.13
C SER A 71 15.93 -13.21 -0.43
N THR A 72 15.24 -12.33 -1.16
CA THR A 72 14.70 -11.09 -0.60
C THR A 72 13.54 -11.35 0.36
N MET A 73 12.74 -12.40 0.13
CA MET A 73 11.66 -12.77 1.05
C MET A 73 12.19 -13.36 2.36
N MET A 74 13.24 -14.18 2.31
CA MET A 74 13.86 -14.78 3.50
C MET A 74 14.55 -13.76 4.42
N GLU A 75 14.94 -12.60 3.89
CA GLU A 75 15.50 -11.51 4.71
C GLU A 75 14.45 -10.85 5.62
N ASP A 76 13.20 -10.79 5.15
CA ASP A 76 12.11 -10.07 5.81
C ASP A 76 11.09 -11.00 6.50
N ILE A 77 10.98 -12.25 6.05
CA ILE A 77 9.96 -13.23 6.47
C ILE A 77 10.67 -14.55 6.79
N ASP A 78 10.32 -15.16 7.93
CA ASP A 78 10.83 -16.48 8.31
C ASP A 78 10.47 -17.53 7.24
N GLU A 79 11.42 -18.43 6.92
CA GLU A 79 11.21 -19.45 5.89
C GLU A 79 9.96 -20.29 6.17
N ASN A 80 9.67 -20.61 7.45
CA ASN A 80 8.51 -21.41 7.84
C ASN A 80 7.17 -20.68 7.71
N GLN A 81 7.18 -19.40 7.37
CA GLN A 81 5.97 -18.60 7.11
C GLN A 81 5.76 -18.36 5.61
N LEU A 82 6.66 -18.87 4.77
CA LEU A 82 6.62 -18.63 3.33
C LEU A 82 5.95 -19.80 2.60
N PRO A 83 4.94 -19.54 1.76
CA PRO A 83 4.34 -20.54 0.88
C PRO A 83 5.33 -21.17 -0.11
N GLU A 84 5.06 -22.42 -0.52
CA GLU A 84 5.82 -23.16 -1.54
C GLU A 84 5.98 -22.38 -2.86
N ILE A 85 4.94 -21.65 -3.28
CA ILE A 85 4.97 -20.82 -4.50
C ILE A 85 6.03 -19.71 -4.48
N TYR A 86 6.51 -19.34 -3.30
CA TYR A 86 7.55 -18.34 -3.10
C TYR A 86 8.88 -18.95 -2.64
N GLY A 87 8.96 -20.28 -2.54
CA GLY A 87 10.16 -21.04 -2.22
C GLY A 87 10.32 -21.41 -0.74
N GLY A 88 9.26 -21.31 0.07
CA GLY A 88 9.23 -21.82 1.44
C GLY A 88 8.60 -23.22 1.56
N PRO A 89 8.44 -23.74 2.79
CA PRO A 89 7.95 -25.08 3.06
C PRO A 89 6.44 -25.14 3.33
N LEU A 90 5.72 -24.00 3.37
CA LEU A 90 4.30 -24.02 3.67
C LEU A 90 3.47 -24.46 2.45
N PRO A 91 2.73 -25.58 2.55
CA PRO A 91 1.83 -25.99 1.49
C PRO A 91 0.66 -25.00 1.40
N LEU A 92 0.24 -24.70 0.17
CA LEU A 92 -0.95 -23.90 -0.06
C LEU A 92 -2.19 -24.70 0.36
N VAL A 93 -2.76 -24.33 1.50
CA VAL A 93 -4.03 -24.90 1.96
C VAL A 93 -5.17 -24.13 1.27
N PRO A 94 -5.97 -24.75 0.40
CA PRO A 94 -7.13 -24.09 -0.17
C PRO A 94 -8.10 -23.72 0.96
N ILE A 95 -8.63 -22.48 0.94
CA ILE A 95 -9.55 -21.96 1.97
C ILE A 95 -10.97 -22.58 1.82
N LEU A 96 -11.08 -23.78 1.27
CA LEU A 96 -12.36 -24.47 1.09
C LEU A 96 -12.68 -25.30 2.34
N HIS A 97 -13.06 -24.60 3.40
CA HIS A 97 -13.88 -25.16 4.46
C HIS A 97 -15.16 -24.34 4.51
N ILE A 98 -16.18 -24.79 3.77
CA ILE A 98 -17.63 -24.81 4.04
C ILE A 98 -18.30 -25.38 2.78
#